data_AF-A0A7X9L6C8-F1
#
_entry.id   AF-A0A7X9L6C8-F1
#
_cell.length_a   1.000
_cell.length_b   1.000
_cell.length_c   1.000
_cell.angle_alpha   90.00
_cell.angle_beta   90.00
_cell.angle_gamma   90.00
#
_symmetry.space_group_name_H-M   'P 1'
#
loop_
_entity.id
_entity.type
_entity.pdbx_description
1 polymer ?
#
loop_
_entity_poly.entity_id
_entity_poly.type
_entity_poly.pdbx_seq_one_letter_code
_entity_poly.pdbx_strand_id
1 'polypeptide(L)'
;MDTTRERSGPGAPLVRIGWWTLLVLTALFLLNHLVGSWAFASSDDEQMMFLAFAALQLLSLVVLVVPYRRLERWAWWALWIQVVAMAATLAVFRSDLGLWYALVAAVMAAAQFATLPGFRAG
;
A
#
# COMPACT_ATOMS: atom_id res chain seq x y z
N MET A 1 39.30 3.24 17.60
CA MET A 1 38.65 2.63 16.43
C MET A 1 37.16 2.63 16.70
N ASP A 2 36.42 3.32 15.86
CA ASP A 2 35.01 3.69 16.05
C ASP A 2 34.10 2.56 15.54
N THR A 3 33.37 1.90 16.44
CA THR A 3 32.48 0.76 16.16
C THR A 3 31.12 1.17 15.59
N THR A 4 30.93 2.46 15.26
CA THR A 4 29.66 2.98 14.72
C THR A 4 29.47 2.71 13.22
N ARG A 5 30.47 2.16 12.52
CA ARG A 5 30.40 1.89 11.07
C ARG A 5 29.57 0.68 10.64
N GLU A 6 29.14 -0.20 11.54
CA GLU A 6 28.47 -1.47 11.17
C GLU A 6 26.94 -1.43 11.04
N ARG A 7 26.25 -0.28 11.23
CA ARG A 7 24.78 -0.20 11.04
C ARG A 7 24.33 0.29 9.66
N SER A 8 25.20 0.21 8.65
CA SER A 8 24.86 0.61 7.27
C SER A 8 24.96 -0.57 6.31
N GLY A 9 24.19 -1.63 6.59
CA GLY A 9 24.00 -2.72 5.64
C GLY A 9 23.39 -2.21 4.32
N PRO A 10 23.79 -2.73 3.14
CA PRO A 10 23.30 -2.31 1.81
C PRO A 10 21.79 -2.45 1.54
N GLY A 11 20.97 -2.78 2.53
CA GLY A 11 19.51 -2.95 2.40
C GLY A 11 18.66 -1.82 3.00
N ALA A 12 19.21 -0.90 3.79
CA ALA A 12 18.41 0.08 4.55
C ALA A 12 17.70 1.16 3.67
N PRO A 13 18.32 1.75 2.63
CA PRO A 13 17.68 2.80 1.84
C PRO A 13 16.52 2.28 1.00
N LEU A 14 16.69 1.13 0.34
CA LEU A 14 15.67 0.55 -0.54
C LEU A 14 14.43 0.10 0.24
N VAL A 15 14.61 -0.54 1.40
CA VAL A 15 13.50 -0.90 2.30
C VAL A 15 12.76 0.36 2.77
N ARG A 16 13.49 1.43 3.10
CA ARG A 16 12.90 2.70 3.51
C ARG A 16 12.11 3.36 2.37
N ILE A 17 12.63 3.34 1.15
CA ILE A 17 11.94 3.85 -0.05
C ILE A 17 10.66 3.04 -0.28
N GLY A 18 10.75 1.70 -0.31
CA GLY A 18 9.59 0.83 -0.50
C GLY A 18 8.50 1.09 0.54
N TRP A 19 8.87 1.21 1.81
CA TRP A 19 7.91 1.52 2.87
C TRP A 19 7.26 2.90 2.68
N TRP A 20 8.02 3.95 2.36
CA TRP A 20 7.45 5.28 2.09
C TRP A 20 6.54 5.28 0.87
N THR A 21 6.92 4.59 -0.20
CA THR A 21 6.08 4.44 -1.40
C THR A 21 4.73 3.81 -1.04
N LEU A 22 4.73 2.71 -0.28
CA LEU A 22 3.50 2.05 0.18
C LEU A 22 2.67 2.98 1.06
N LEU A 23 3.31 3.67 2.01
CA LEU A 23 2.63 4.57 2.94
C LEU A 23 1.96 5.74 2.22
N VAL A 24 2.70 6.43 1.35
CA VAL A 24 2.20 7.61 0.62
C VAL A 24 1.09 7.20 -0.34
N LEU A 25 1.28 6.14 -1.14
CA LEU A 25 0.23 5.68 -2.06
C LEU A 25 -1.01 5.23 -1.29
N THR A 26 -0.86 4.48 -0.21
CA THR A 26 -2.02 4.05 0.60
C THR A 26 -2.77 5.25 1.17
N ALA A 27 -2.07 6.24 1.71
CA ALA A 27 -2.66 7.45 2.27
C ALA A 27 -3.37 8.29 1.19
N LEU A 28 -2.73 8.49 0.03
CA LEU A 28 -3.34 9.22 -1.09
C LEU A 28 -4.61 8.51 -1.59
N PHE A 29 -4.60 7.19 -1.67
CA PHE A 29 -5.78 6.43 -2.05
C PHE A 29 -6.87 6.44 -0.97
N LEU A 30 -6.52 6.46 0.32
CA LEU A 30 -7.51 6.69 1.38
C LEU A 30 -8.20 8.05 1.15
N LEU A 31 -7.42 9.11 0.98
CA LEU A 31 -7.96 10.45 0.72
C LEU A 31 -8.79 10.50 -0.56
N ASN A 32 -8.33 9.89 -1.65
CA ASN A 32 -9.05 9.80 -2.91
C ASN A 32 -10.43 9.16 -2.72
N HIS A 33 -10.53 8.04 -2.00
CA HIS A 33 -11.82 7.38 -1.79
C HIS A 33 -12.72 8.12 -0.81
N LEU A 34 -12.17 8.76 0.23
CA LEU A 34 -12.96 9.62 1.12
C LEU A 34 -13.54 10.82 0.38
N VAL A 35 -12.72 11.53 -0.40
CA VAL A 35 -13.19 12.64 -1.26
C VAL A 35 -14.18 12.12 -2.30
N GLY A 36 -13.90 10.97 -2.92
CA GLY A 36 -14.81 10.28 -3.84
C GLY A 36 -16.20 10.06 -3.23
N SER A 37 -16.25 9.54 -2.00
CA SER A 37 -17.51 9.24 -1.31
C SER A 37 -18.39 10.45 -1.02
N TRP A 38 -17.80 11.63 -0.78
CA TRP A 38 -18.59 12.84 -0.48
C TRP A 38 -18.83 13.68 -1.73
N ALA A 39 -17.82 13.84 -2.58
CA ALA A 39 -17.78 14.89 -3.60
C ALA A 39 -18.16 14.39 -5.00
N PHE A 40 -18.03 13.09 -5.26
CA PHE A 40 -18.14 12.52 -6.61
C PHE A 40 -19.13 11.37 -6.72
N ALA A 41 -19.44 10.67 -5.63
CA ALA A 41 -20.45 9.63 -5.65
C ALA A 41 -21.82 10.19 -6.07
N SER A 42 -22.44 9.54 -7.07
CA SER A 42 -23.72 9.93 -7.64
C SER A 42 -24.89 9.03 -7.20
N SER A 43 -24.58 7.97 -6.44
CA SER A 43 -25.55 7.03 -5.88
C SER A 43 -25.05 6.44 -4.56
N ASP A 44 -25.97 5.87 -3.78
CA ASP A 44 -25.65 5.18 -2.52
C ASP A 44 -24.70 3.98 -2.76
N ASP A 45 -24.88 3.25 -3.87
CA ASP A 45 -24.01 2.13 -4.24
C ASP A 45 -22.57 2.60 -4.54
N GLU A 46 -22.41 3.69 -5.28
CA GLU A 46 -21.09 4.28 -5.52
C GLU A 46 -20.46 4.80 -4.23
N GLN A 47 -21.26 5.44 -3.36
CA GLN A 47 -20.79 5.92 -2.07
C GLN A 47 -20.33 4.75 -1.18
N MET A 48 -21.09 3.66 -1.11
CA MET A 48 -20.72 2.44 -0.40
C MET A 48 -19.44 1.82 -0.97
N MET A 49 -19.29 1.77 -2.29
CA MET A 49 -18.06 1.31 -2.94
C MET A 49 -16.85 2.16 -2.52
N PHE A 50 -16.95 3.49 -2.58
CA PHE A 50 -15.88 4.38 -2.13
C PHE A 50 -15.54 4.16 -0.65
N LEU A 51 -16.53 4.05 0.22
CA LEU A 51 -16.33 3.80 1.65
C LEU A 51 -15.68 2.43 1.92
N ALA A 52 -16.04 1.40 1.17
CA ALA A 52 -15.43 0.07 1.29
C ALA A 52 -13.94 0.11 0.93
N PHE A 53 -13.56 0.79 -0.16
CA PHE A 53 -12.16 1.00 -0.48
C PHE A 53 -11.45 1.88 0.56
N ALA A 54 -12.08 2.94 1.05
CA ALA A 54 -11.51 3.77 2.12
C ALA A 54 -11.20 2.94 3.37
N ALA A 55 -12.10 2.05 3.79
CA ALA A 55 -11.88 1.14 4.92
C ALA A 55 -10.69 0.20 4.69
N LEU A 56 -10.56 -0.38 3.48
CA LEU A 56 -9.40 -1.20 3.10
C LEU A 56 -8.08 -0.42 3.19
N GLN A 57 -8.06 0.83 2.70
CA GLN A 57 -6.89 1.69 2.77
C GLN A 57 -6.53 2.07 4.21
N LEU A 58 -7.54 2.36 5.04
CA LEU A 58 -7.32 2.65 6.46
C LEU A 58 -6.72 1.45 7.20
N LEU A 59 -7.27 0.26 6.99
CA LEU A 59 -6.69 -0.98 7.54
C LEU A 59 -5.24 -1.17 7.07
N SER A 60 -4.98 -0.96 5.78
CA SER A 60 -3.63 -1.07 5.21
C SER A 60 -2.66 -0.06 5.83
N LEU A 61 -3.10 1.17 6.13
CA LEU A 61 -2.29 2.15 6.88
C LEU A 61 -1.98 1.69 8.30
N VAL A 62 -2.97 1.16 9.03
CA VAL A 62 -2.74 0.63 10.38
C VAL A 62 -1.69 -0.47 10.33
N VAL A 63 -1.81 -1.40 9.37
CA VAL A 63 -0.82 -2.45 9.16
C VAL A 63 0.55 -1.84 8.81
N LEU A 64 0.64 -0.90 7.86
CA LEU A 64 1.88 -0.25 7.43
C LEU A 64 2.61 0.55 8.52
N VAL A 65 1.86 1.13 9.47
CA VAL A 65 2.43 1.99 10.51
C VAL A 65 2.83 1.21 11.75
N VAL A 66 2.11 0.13 12.10
CA VAL A 66 2.36 -0.61 13.35
C VAL A 66 3.07 -1.95 13.09
N PRO A 67 2.40 -3.04 12.67
CA PRO A 67 3.05 -4.35 12.55
C PRO A 67 4.07 -4.40 11.41
N TYR A 68 3.88 -3.64 10.33
CA TYR A 68 4.86 -3.56 9.23
C TYR A 68 6.16 -2.88 9.67
N ARG A 69 6.07 -1.84 10.51
CA ARG A 69 7.25 -1.18 11.11
C ARG A 69 7.98 -2.07 12.10
N ARG A 70 7.26 -2.98 12.75
CA ARG A 70 7.79 -4.04 13.60
C ARG A 70 8.34 -5.24 12.83
N LEU A 71 8.26 -5.22 11.50
CA LEU A 71 8.72 -6.29 10.61
C LEU A 71 8.00 -7.62 10.88
N GLU A 72 6.77 -7.58 11.36
CA GLU A 72 5.95 -8.77 11.59
C GLU A 72 5.62 -9.43 10.24
N ARG A 73 6.04 -10.69 10.04
CA ARG A 73 5.96 -11.37 8.74
C ARG A 73 4.55 -11.43 8.15
N TRP A 74 3.53 -11.56 8.99
CA TRP A 74 2.14 -11.59 8.54
C TRP A 74 1.71 -10.25 7.95
N ALA A 75 2.26 -9.12 8.40
CA ALA A 75 1.94 -7.79 7.89
C ALA A 75 2.39 -7.62 6.43
N TRP A 76 3.54 -8.20 6.09
CA TRP A 76 4.02 -8.21 4.70
C TRP A 76 3.07 -8.99 3.78
N TRP A 77 2.53 -10.11 4.25
CA TRP A 77 1.54 -10.88 3.50
C TRP A 77 0.17 -10.19 3.45
N ALA A 78 -0.28 -9.58 4.55
CA ALA A 78 -1.55 -8.89 4.62
C ALA A 78 -1.64 -7.72 3.63
N LEU A 79 -0.55 -6.97 3.41
CA LEU A 79 -0.53 -5.87 2.45
C LEU A 79 -0.76 -6.29 0.99
N TRP A 80 -0.54 -7.56 0.64
CA TRP A 80 -0.89 -8.06 -0.69
C TRP A 80 -2.39 -8.01 -0.97
N ILE A 81 -3.25 -8.04 0.06
CA ILE A 81 -4.71 -7.90 -0.11
C ILE A 81 -5.03 -6.58 -0.82
N GLN A 82 -4.39 -5.49 -0.38
CA GLN A 82 -4.56 -4.18 -0.99
C GLN A 82 -4.04 -4.15 -2.44
N VAL A 83 -2.83 -4.66 -2.66
CA VAL A 83 -2.20 -4.68 -3.99
C VAL A 83 -3.07 -5.47 -4.99
N VAL A 84 -3.56 -6.63 -4.59
CA VAL A 84 -4.43 -7.47 -5.43
C VAL A 84 -5.79 -6.82 -5.66
N ALA A 85 -6.40 -6.22 -4.62
CA ALA A 85 -7.67 -5.51 -4.78
C ALA A 85 -7.56 -4.37 -5.80
N MET A 86 -6.45 -3.61 -5.76
CA MET A 86 -6.19 -2.57 -6.75
C MET A 86 -5.95 -3.13 -8.15
N ALA A 87 -5.16 -4.19 -8.30
CA ALA A 87 -4.93 -4.83 -9.60
C ALA A 87 -6.22 -5.41 -10.20
N ALA A 88 -7.10 -5.96 -9.37
CA ALA A 88 -8.36 -6.58 -9.80
C ALA A 88 -9.33 -5.57 -10.43
N THR A 89 -9.23 -4.28 -10.11
CA THR A 89 -10.05 -3.22 -10.71
C THR A 89 -9.95 -3.18 -12.24
N LEU A 90 -8.79 -3.54 -12.82
CA LEU A 90 -8.63 -3.64 -14.27
C LEU A 90 -9.52 -4.73 -14.87
N ALA A 91 -9.62 -5.88 -14.22
CA ALA A 91 -10.46 -6.98 -14.69
C ALA A 91 -11.96 -6.68 -14.55
N VAL A 92 -12.34 -5.93 -13.50
CA VAL A 92 -13.73 -5.60 -13.16
C VAL A 92 -14.26 -4.42 -13.96
N PHE A 93 -13.56 -3.29 -13.96
CA PHE A 93 -14.06 -2.04 -14.55
C PHE A 93 -13.65 -1.85 -16.01
N ARG A 94 -12.61 -2.55 -16.49
CA ARG A 94 -12.12 -2.55 -17.89
C ARG A 94 -12.11 -1.16 -18.55
N SER A 95 -11.65 -0.17 -17.80
CA SER A 95 -11.64 1.24 -18.17
C SER A 95 -10.25 1.84 -17.95
N ASP A 96 -10.04 3.07 -18.41
CA ASP A 96 -8.82 3.83 -18.13
C ASP A 96 -8.57 3.95 -16.62
N LEU A 97 -9.64 4.08 -15.82
CA LEU A 97 -9.55 4.07 -14.37
C LEU A 97 -9.00 2.74 -13.84
N GLY A 98 -9.50 1.61 -14.34
CA GLY A 98 -8.97 0.29 -14.00
C GLY A 98 -7.50 0.11 -14.39
N LEU A 99 -7.09 0.66 -15.55
CA LEU A 99 -5.68 0.68 -15.96
C LEU A 99 -4.81 1.50 -15.00
N TRP A 100 -5.26 2.68 -14.59
CA TRP A 100 -4.54 3.51 -13.62
C TRP A 100 -4.36 2.79 -12.28
N TYR A 101 -5.40 2.15 -11.76
CA TYR A 101 -5.31 1.38 -10.53
C TYR A 101 -4.35 0.19 -10.66
N ALA A 102 -4.34 -0.52 -11.79
CA ALA A 102 -3.39 -1.60 -12.02
C ALA A 102 -1.94 -1.11 -12.13
N LEU A 103 -1.69 0.05 -12.75
CA LEU A 103 -0.35 0.66 -12.77
C LEU A 103 0.12 1.03 -11.36
N VAL A 104 -0.74 1.61 -10.54
CA VAL A 104 -0.41 1.86 -9.13
C VAL A 104 -0.16 0.55 -8.38
N ALA A 105 -0.97 -0.47 -8.60
CA ALA A 105 -0.77 -1.79 -7.99
C ALA A 105 0.60 -2.38 -8.36
N ALA A 106 1.06 -2.20 -9.60
CA ALA A 106 2.40 -2.62 -10.01
C ALA A 106 3.51 -1.86 -9.25
N VAL A 107 3.36 -0.54 -9.05
CA VAL A 107 4.29 0.26 -8.23
C VAL A 107 4.28 -0.21 -6.77
N MET A 108 3.10 -0.48 -6.20
CA MET A 108 2.97 -1.00 -4.84
C MET A 108 3.58 -2.40 -4.72
N ALA A 109 3.38 -3.28 -5.69
CA ALA A 109 4.00 -4.61 -5.71
C ALA A 109 5.54 -4.50 -5.74
N ALA A 110 6.09 -3.63 -6.58
CA ALA A 110 7.53 -3.38 -6.61
C ALA A 110 8.06 -2.85 -5.27
N ALA A 111 7.32 -1.92 -4.64
CA ALA A 111 7.64 -1.41 -3.31
C ALA A 111 7.57 -2.50 -2.23
N GLN A 112 6.56 -3.37 -2.30
CA GLN A 112 6.39 -4.53 -1.41
C GLN A 112 7.61 -5.45 -1.49
N PHE A 113 8.05 -5.80 -2.70
CA PHE A 113 9.27 -6.58 -2.91
C PHE A 113 10.54 -5.86 -2.45
N ALA A 114 10.65 -4.55 -2.65
CA ALA A 114 11.77 -3.74 -2.17
C ALA A 114 11.94 -3.80 -0.64
N THR A 115 10.84 -4.00 0.11
CA THR A 115 10.88 -4.17 1.58
C THR A 115 11.18 -5.59 2.06
N LEU A 116 11.10 -6.61 1.19
CA LEU A 116 11.24 -8.02 1.54
C LEU A 116 12.51 -8.36 2.34
N PRO A 117 13.70 -7.76 2.08
CA PRO A 117 14.88 -8.01 2.90
C PRO A 117 14.66 -7.71 4.39
N GLY A 118 13.85 -6.70 4.74
CA GLY A 118 13.53 -6.35 6.12
C GLY A 118 12.70 -7.43 6.84
N PHE A 119 11.86 -8.17 6.12
CA PHE A 119 10.98 -9.20 6.69
C PHE A 119 11.60 -10.60 6.75
N ARG A 120 12.71 -10.82 6.04
CA ARG A 120 13.45 -12.10 6.08
C ARG A 120 14.40 -12.20 7.27
N ALA A 121 14.76 -11.07 7.87
CA ALA A 121 15.73 -10.99 8.98
C ALA A 121 15.10 -11.06 10.39
N GLY A 122 13.77 -10.96 10.48
CA GLY A 122 12.99 -11.07 11.73
C GLY A 122 12.32 -12.42 11.89
#